data_AF-A0A0G0B357-F1
#
_entry.id   AF-A0A0G0B357-F1
#
_cell.length_a   1.000
_cell.length_b   1.000
_cell.length_c   1.000
_cell.angle_alpha   90.00
_cell.angle_beta   90.00
_cell.angle_gamma   90.00
#
_symmetry.space_group_name_H-M   'P 1'
#
loop_
_entity.id
_entity.type
_entity.pdbx_description
1 polymer ?
#
loop_
_entity_poly.entity_id
_entity_poly.type
_entity_poly.pdbx_seq_one_letter_code
_entity_poly.pdbx_strand_id
1 'polypeptide(L)' 'MIKKETIKKFQEAVKKDCGKELNFDEAGKILIGIVNYLSVLEKIYCRMKPSSKIKKS' A
#
# COMPACT_ATOMS: atom_id res chain seq x y z
N MET A 1 -1.71 1.87 11.95
CA MET A 1 -0.88 3.10 11.88
C MET A 1 0.41 2.79 11.15
N ILE A 2 0.82 3.64 10.21
CA ILE A 2 2.10 3.50 9.51
C ILE A 2 3.24 3.93 10.45
N LYS A 3 4.31 3.15 10.54
CA LYS A 3 5.46 3.47 11.38
C LYS A 3 6.19 4.69 10.81
N LYS A 4 6.67 5.59 11.68
CA LYS A 4 7.43 6.78 11.28
C LYS A 4 8.67 6.44 10.43
N GLU A 5 9.31 5.31 10.72
CA GLU A 5 10.45 4.82 9.93
C GLU A 5 10.09 4.49 8.48
N THR A 6 8.89 3.93 8.25
CA THR A 6 8.40 3.64 6.89
C THR A 6 8.19 4.92 6.09
N ILE A 7 7.69 5.98 6.74
CA ILE A 7 7.51 7.29 6.10
C ILE A 7 8.86 7.88 5.71
N LYS A 8 9.88 7.80 6.58
CA LYS A 8 11.25 8.25 6.26
C LYS A 8 11.85 7.50 5.08
N LYS A 9 11.78 6.15 5.10
CA LYS A 9 12.27 5.32 4.00
C LYS A 9 11.58 5.64 2.67
N PHE A 10 10.28 5.91 2.71
CA PHE A 10 9.53 6.32 1.52
C PHE A 10 9.95 7.72 1.03
N GLN A 11 10.16 8.69 1.91
CA GLN A 11 10.68 10.00 1.53
C GLN A 11 12.05 9.89 0.86
N GLU A 12 12.97 9.10 1.42
CA GLU A 12 14.29 8.87 0.83
C GLU A 12 14.20 8.21 -0.55
N ALA A 13 13.32 7.22 -0.71
CA ALA A 13 13.08 6.56 -1.99
C ALA A 13 12.52 7.54 -3.04
N VAL A 14 11.51 8.34 -2.70
CA VAL A 14 10.94 9.34 -3.63
C VAL A 14 11.94 10.43 -3.98
N LYS A 15 12.76 10.87 -3.01
CA LYS A 15 13.84 11.82 -3.29
C LYS A 15 14.87 11.24 -4.26
N LYS A 16 15.20 9.97 -4.11
CA LYS A 16 16.19 9.27 -4.97
C LYS A 16 15.65 8.99 -6.37
N ASP A 17 14.44 8.45 -6.48
CA ASP A 17 13.86 8.01 -7.77
C ASP A 17 13.17 9.13 -8.53
N CYS A 18 12.50 10.06 -7.83
CA CYS A 18 11.74 11.15 -8.45
C CYS A 18 12.40 12.53 -8.31
N GLY A 19 13.51 12.65 -7.57
CA GLY A 19 14.16 13.94 -7.31
C GLY A 19 13.33 14.91 -6.47
N LYS A 20 12.20 14.45 -5.91
CA LYS A 20 11.22 15.29 -5.21
C LYS A 20 11.34 15.08 -3.71
N GLU A 21 11.55 16.17 -2.97
CA GLU A 21 11.55 16.15 -1.52
C GLU A 21 10.11 16.29 -1.01
N LEU A 22 9.59 15.22 -0.41
CA LEU A 22 8.25 15.20 0.19
C LEU A 22 8.34 15.60 1.66
N ASN A 23 7.36 16.38 2.14
CA ASN A 23 7.18 16.61 3.57
C ASN A 23 6.67 15.35 4.27
N PHE A 24 6.93 15.22 5.58
CA PHE A 24 6.58 14.00 6.33
C PHE A 24 5.07 13.71 6.33
N ASP A 25 4.25 14.76 6.45
CA ASP A 25 2.79 14.65 6.39
C ASP A 25 2.31 14.25 4.99
N GLU A 26 2.90 14.83 3.94
CA GLU A 26 2.59 14.51 2.54
C GLU A 26 2.95 13.07 2.21
N ALA A 27 4.16 12.64 2.58
CA ALA A 27 4.62 11.26 2.46
C ALA A 27 3.71 10.28 3.22
N GLY A 28 3.28 10.65 4.42
CA GLY A 28 2.33 9.86 5.21
C GLY A 28 0.97 9.71 4.53
N LYS A 29 0.40 10.80 4.01
CA LYS A 29 -0.88 10.79 3.28
C LYS A 29 -0.80 9.93 2.02
N ILE A 30 0.28 10.03 1.25
CA ILE A 30 0.49 9.22 0.03
C ILE A 30 0.57 7.74 0.40
N LEU A 31 1.38 7.38 1.40
CA LEU A 31 1.50 6.00 1.89
C LEU A 31 0.16 5.41 2.35
N ILE A 32 -0.64 6.19 3.09
CA ILE A 32 -1.99 5.78 3.51
C ILE A 32 -2.88 5.53 2.29
N GLY A 33 -2.83 6.43 1.30
CA GLY A 33 -3.58 6.27 0.05
C GLY A 33 -3.22 4.98 -0.68
N ILE A 34 -1.93 4.67 -0.79
CA ILE A 34 -1.42 3.43 -1.42
C ILE A 34 -1.92 2.20 -0.67
N VAL A 35 -1.79 2.18 0.67
CA VAL A 35 -2.24 1.05 1.49
C VAL A 35 -3.75 0.84 1.36
N ASN A 36 -4.54 1.92 1.37
CA ASN A 36 -5.98 1.84 1.19
C ASN A 36 -6.35 1.30 -0.20
N TYR A 37 -5.68 1.77 -1.26
CA TYR A 37 -5.88 1.29 -2.61
C TYR A 37 -5.55 -0.21 -2.73
N LEU A 38 -4.42 -0.64 -2.18
CA LEU A 38 -4.05 -2.06 -2.12
C LEU A 38 -5.08 -2.90 -1.37
N SER A 39 -5.64 -2.38 -0.27
CA SER A 39 -6.71 -3.09 0.47
C SER A 39 -7.99 -3.22 -0.34
N VAL A 40 -8.36 -2.22 -1.15
CA VAL A 40 -9.49 -2.33 -2.07
C VAL A 40 -9.23 -3.37 -3.14
N LEU A 41 -8.04 -3.36 -3.75
CA LEU A 41 -7.64 -4.38 -4.73
C LEU A 41 -7.65 -5.79 -4.13
N GLU A 42 -7.15 -5.97 -2.91
CA GLU A 42 -7.20 -7.24 -2.19
C GLU A 42 -8.65 -7.73 -2.03
N LYS A 43 -9.57 -6.85 -1.61
CA LYS A 43 -11.00 -7.21 -1.49
C LYS A 43 -11.60 -7.62 -2.82
N ILE A 44 -11.27 -6.92 -3.90
CA ILE A 44 -11.73 -7.25 -5.25
C ILE A 44 -11.17 -8.62 -5.66
N TYR A 45 -9.88 -8.84 -5.48
CA TYR A 45 -9.21 -10.10 -5.77
C TYR A 45 -9.79 -11.27 -4.97
N CYS A 46 -10.03 -11.09 -3.68
CA CYS A 46 -10.69 -12.09 -2.82
C CYS A 46 -12.12 -12.40 -3.25
N ARG A 47 -12.87 -11.41 -3.78
CA ARG A 47 -14.21 -11.63 -4.34
C ARG A 47 -14.18 -12.34 -5.70
N MET A 48 -13.14 -12.10 -6.49
CA MET A 48 -12.96 -12.74 -7.80
C MET A 48 -12.37 -14.15 -7.70
N LYS A 49 -11.70 -14.50 -6.59
CA LYS A 49 -11.29 -15.89 -6.36
C LYS A 49 -12.54 -16.77 -6.31
N PRO A 50 -12.71 -17.72 -7.25
CA PRO A 50 -13.77 -18.71 -7.11
C PRO A 50 -13.54 -19.39 -5.77
N SER A 51 -14.60 -19.44 -4.95
CA SER A 51 -14.58 -20.18 -3.71
C SER A 51 -14.24 -21.63 -4.08
N SER A 52 -12.99 -22.03 -3.87
CA SER A 52 -12.57 -23.42 -4.00
C SER A 52 -13.25 -24.19 -2.89
N LYS A 53 -14.55 -24.48 -3.06
CA LYS A 53 -15.20 -25.60 -2.40
C LYS A 53 -14.50 -26.83 -2.96
N ILE A 54 -13.43 -27.23 -2.28
CA ILE A 54 -12.85 -28.55 -2.41
C ILE A 54 -13.99 -29.51 -2.07
N LYS A 55 -14.60 -30.07 -3.13
CA LYS A 55 -15.49 -31.21 -3.01
C LYS A 55 -14.57 -32.36 -2.60
N LYS A 56 -14.58 -32.71 -1.31
CA LYS A 56 -14.03 -33.99 -0.86
C LYS A 56 -14.89 -35.07 -1.53
N SER A 57 -14.34 -35.69 -2.57
CA SER A 57 -14.78 -36.98 -3.09
C SER A 57 -13.81 -38.03 -2.59
#